data_AF-A0A9E5RFC4-F1
#
_entry.id   AF-A0A9E5RFC4-F1
#
_cell.length_a   1.000
_cell.length_b   1.000
_cell.length_c   1.000
_cell.angle_alpha   90.00
_cell.angle_beta   90.00
_cell.angle_gamma   90.00
#
_symmetry.space_group_name_H-M   'P 1'
#
loop_
_entity.id
_entity.type
_entity.pdbx_description
1 polymer ?
#
loop_
_entity_poly.entity_id
_entity_poly.type
_entity_poly.pdbx_seq_one_letter_code
_entity_poly.pdbx_strand_id
1 'polypeptide(L)'
;MSRLVALVPGSEPLINQTQDCSEPDSLLALTVDELPTFWFYVPELETSAVSAEFVLVDNNQRPVYREQVALSGESGIVGVRPTQPLEVDRVHRWIFQIVLTGEPGQDPAVEGFVKRIQPDSALTRQLIAATSPQERVRVYANYGIWHEALTELATLHLSSPNSAMQADWASLLESVGLGAIANFPLLNCCTSQPISN
;
A
#
# COMPACT_ATOMS: atom_id res chain seq x y z
N MET A 1 5.22 4.48 -20.57
CA MET A 1 5.22 5.36 -19.39
C MET A 1 4.56 4.60 -18.27
N SER A 2 5.30 4.23 -17.23
CA SER A 2 4.72 3.64 -16.02
C SER A 2 4.00 4.75 -15.24
N ARG A 3 2.82 4.43 -14.70
CA ARG A 3 2.00 5.36 -13.89
C ARG A 3 2.20 5.07 -12.40
N LEU A 4 1.82 6.02 -11.54
CA LEU A 4 1.66 5.77 -10.10
C LEU A 4 0.66 4.63 -9.88
N VAL A 5 1.00 3.65 -9.03
CA VAL A 5 0.13 2.49 -8.75
C VAL A 5 0.07 2.25 -7.24
N ALA A 6 -1.13 2.02 -6.72
CA ALA A 6 -1.31 1.54 -5.35
C ALA A 6 -1.22 0.01 -5.31
N LEU A 7 -0.52 -0.54 -4.32
CA LEU A 7 -0.43 -1.98 -4.12
C LEU A 7 -1.60 -2.48 -3.25
N VAL A 8 -2.78 -2.53 -3.86
CA VAL A 8 -4.02 -3.05 -3.25
C VAL A 8 -4.65 -4.15 -4.10
N PRO A 9 -5.46 -5.04 -3.48
CA PRO A 9 -6.28 -5.99 -4.24
C PRO A 9 -7.13 -5.24 -5.27
N GLY A 10 -7.35 -5.84 -6.44
CA GLY A 10 -8.22 -5.28 -7.48
C GLY A 10 -7.69 -4.04 -8.20
N SER A 11 -6.41 -3.69 -8.00
CA SER A 11 -5.72 -2.75 -8.91
C SER A 11 -5.70 -3.34 -10.32
N GLU A 12 -6.51 -2.78 -11.23
CA GLU A 12 -6.65 -3.32 -12.58
C GLU A 12 -5.28 -3.44 -13.27
N PRO A 13 -5.06 -4.51 -14.06
CA PRO A 13 -3.87 -4.63 -14.88
C PRO A 13 -3.74 -3.39 -15.78
N LEU A 14 -2.50 -2.94 -16.01
CA LEU A 14 -2.13 -1.73 -16.75
C LEU A 14 -2.52 -1.76 -18.25
N ILE A 15 -3.77 -2.05 -18.58
CA ILE A 15 -4.30 -2.16 -19.93
C ILE A 15 -5.77 -1.73 -19.95
N ASN A 16 -5.99 -0.48 -20.39
CA ASN A 16 -7.25 0.08 -20.88
C ASN A 16 -8.54 -0.38 -20.19
N GLN A 17 -9.08 0.44 -19.28
CA GLN A 17 -10.51 0.70 -19.27
C GLN A 17 -10.92 1.96 -18.51
N THR A 18 -11.95 2.59 -19.04
CA THR A 18 -12.70 3.72 -18.50
C THR A 18 -13.45 3.26 -17.26
N GLN A 19 -13.02 3.85 -16.16
CA GLN A 19 -13.46 3.72 -14.79
C GLN A 19 -14.97 3.94 -14.60
N ASP A 20 -15.65 2.92 -14.06
CA ASP A 20 -16.93 3.06 -13.36
C ASP A 20 -16.66 2.79 -11.86
N CYS A 21 -16.66 3.84 -11.05
CA CYS A 21 -16.37 3.81 -9.61
C CYS A 21 -17.54 3.25 -8.76
N SER A 22 -18.31 2.30 -9.29
CA SER A 22 -19.51 1.77 -8.63
C SER A 22 -19.36 0.37 -8.04
N GLU A 23 -18.17 -0.24 -8.09
CA GLU A 23 -17.81 -1.46 -7.35
C GLU A 23 -16.93 -1.13 -6.12
N PRO A 24 -17.52 -0.89 -4.94
CA PRO A 24 -16.78 -0.49 -3.73
C PRO A 24 -15.81 -1.56 -3.18
N ASP A 25 -15.96 -2.83 -3.58
CA ASP A 25 -15.15 -3.93 -3.05
C ASP A 25 -13.77 -4.06 -3.72
N SER A 26 -13.60 -3.56 -4.95
CA SER A 26 -12.38 -3.77 -5.73
C SER A 26 -11.17 -2.95 -5.26
N LEU A 27 -11.33 -2.01 -4.32
CA LEU A 27 -10.22 -1.23 -3.74
C LEU A 27 -10.20 -1.28 -2.20
N LEU A 28 -11.00 -2.15 -1.59
CA LEU A 28 -11.04 -2.32 -0.14
C LEU A 28 -10.01 -3.34 0.32
N ALA A 29 -8.99 -2.87 1.04
CA ALA A 29 -8.03 -3.72 1.72
C ALA A 29 -8.43 -3.92 3.20
N LEU A 30 -8.27 -5.16 3.70
CA LEU A 30 -8.42 -5.46 5.11
C LEU A 30 -7.07 -5.39 5.82
N THR A 31 -7.08 -4.92 7.07
CA THR A 31 -5.92 -4.91 7.97
C THR A 31 -6.32 -5.29 9.39
N VAL A 32 -5.41 -5.89 10.14
CA VAL A 32 -5.53 -6.11 11.60
C VAL A 32 -4.62 -5.15 12.39
N ASP A 33 -3.67 -4.48 11.72
CA ASP A 33 -2.79 -3.47 12.32
C ASP A 33 -3.57 -2.17 12.63
N GLU A 34 -3.19 -1.54 13.73
CA GLU A 34 -3.64 -0.20 14.10
C GLU A 34 -3.00 0.89 13.25
N LEU A 35 -1.74 0.67 12.87
CA LEU A 35 -0.90 1.59 12.11
C LEU A 35 -0.37 0.88 10.85
N PRO A 36 -1.27 0.54 9.90
CA PRO A 36 -0.90 -0.18 8.68
C PRO A 36 0.06 0.61 7.79
N THR A 37 1.00 -0.07 7.13
CA THR A 37 1.86 0.53 6.09
C THR A 37 1.25 0.43 4.70
N PHE A 38 0.92 1.55 4.07
CA PHE A 38 0.41 1.61 2.70
C PHE A 38 1.56 1.55 1.70
N TRP A 39 1.38 0.79 0.60
CA TRP A 39 2.44 0.55 -0.37
C TRP A 39 2.08 1.09 -1.76
N PHE A 40 3.04 1.76 -2.40
CA PHE A 40 2.86 2.41 -3.69
C PHE A 40 4.05 2.13 -4.60
N TYR A 41 3.80 1.93 -5.90
CA TYR A 41 4.84 2.00 -6.92
C TYR A 41 4.90 3.42 -7.47
N VAL A 42 6.09 4.02 -7.36
CA VAL A 42 6.41 5.36 -7.87
C VAL A 42 7.22 5.19 -9.16
N PRO A 43 6.74 5.72 -10.30
CA PRO A 43 7.48 5.68 -11.56
C PRO A 43 8.68 6.63 -11.52
N GLU A 44 9.54 6.57 -12.53
CA GLU A 44 10.55 7.59 -12.75
C GLU A 44 9.87 8.95 -12.94
N LEU A 45 10.31 9.95 -12.17
CA LEU A 45 9.73 11.30 -12.17
C LEU A 45 10.64 12.23 -12.95
N GLU A 46 10.05 13.04 -13.83
CA GLU A 46 10.74 14.06 -14.62
C GLU A 46 11.16 15.24 -13.71
N THR A 47 12.18 15.04 -12.87
CA THR A 47 12.98 15.98 -12.03
C THR A 47 12.27 17.09 -11.21
N SER A 48 10.95 17.22 -11.29
CA SER A 48 10.13 18.31 -10.73
C SER A 48 9.24 17.85 -9.56
N ALA A 49 9.31 16.59 -9.14
CA ALA A 49 8.64 16.08 -7.95
C ALA A 49 9.67 15.58 -6.94
N VAL A 50 9.66 16.18 -5.74
CA VAL A 50 10.57 15.81 -4.63
C VAL A 50 9.78 15.19 -3.46
N SER A 51 8.45 15.25 -3.50
CA SER A 51 7.58 14.77 -2.42
C SER A 51 6.28 14.21 -2.94
N ALA A 52 5.67 13.36 -2.13
CA ALA A 52 4.28 12.99 -2.21
C ALA A 52 3.53 13.46 -0.94
N GLU A 53 2.21 13.43 -1.01
CA GLU A 53 1.33 13.65 0.12
C GLU A 53 0.47 12.41 0.34
N PHE A 54 0.36 11.99 1.60
CA PHE A 54 -0.57 10.96 2.02
C PHE A 54 -1.68 11.58 2.88
N VAL A 55 -2.93 11.23 2.58
CA VAL A 55 -4.11 11.73 3.29
C VAL A 55 -5.00 10.56 3.69
N LEU A 56 -5.42 10.54 4.96
CA LEU A 56 -6.46 9.64 5.45
C LEU A 56 -7.76 10.40 5.66
N VAL A 57 -8.87 9.84 5.20
CA VAL A 57 -10.19 10.44 5.20
C VAL A 57 -11.17 9.53 5.94
N ASP A 58 -11.94 10.10 6.87
CA ASP A 58 -12.98 9.39 7.60
C ASP A 58 -14.24 9.14 6.76
N ASN A 59 -15.18 8.37 7.31
CA ASN A 59 -16.46 8.04 6.67
C ASN A 59 -17.33 9.28 6.38
N ASN A 60 -17.05 10.42 7.02
CA ASN A 60 -17.74 11.69 6.80
C ASN A 60 -17.04 12.55 5.73
N GLN A 61 -16.11 11.96 4.97
CA GLN A 61 -15.30 12.62 3.95
C GLN A 61 -14.40 13.74 4.50
N ARG A 62 -14.01 13.65 5.78
CA ARG A 62 -13.12 14.64 6.41
C ARG A 62 -11.70 14.09 6.49
N PRO A 63 -10.67 14.87 6.08
CA PRO A 63 -9.30 14.48 6.29
C PRO A 63 -9.02 14.42 7.80
N VAL A 64 -8.66 13.24 8.29
CA VAL A 64 -8.28 13.00 9.69
C VAL A 64 -6.77 12.91 9.86
N TYR A 65 -6.03 12.74 8.77
CA TYR A 65 -4.58 12.72 8.77
C TYR A 65 -4.02 13.22 7.44
N ARG A 66 -2.85 13.87 7.50
CA ARG A 66 -2.10 14.35 6.34
C ARG A 66 -0.61 14.38 6.67
N GLU A 67 0.21 13.84 5.78
CA GLU A 67 1.67 13.90 5.91
C GLU A 67 2.36 14.08 4.57
N GLN A 68 3.54 14.73 4.61
CA GLN A 68 4.45 14.75 3.47
C GLN A 68 5.38 13.55 3.50
N VAL A 69 5.58 12.97 2.33
CA VAL A 69 6.40 11.79 2.09
C VAL A 69 7.54 12.21 1.16
N ALA A 70 8.76 12.28 1.67
CA ALA A 70 9.93 12.62 0.87
C ALA A 70 10.29 11.46 -0.08
N LEU A 71 10.35 11.72 -1.39
CA LEU A 71 10.70 10.72 -2.40
C LEU A 71 12.20 10.81 -2.75
N SER A 72 12.84 9.67 -3.03
CA SER A 72 14.25 9.64 -3.44
C SER A 72 14.48 10.09 -4.89
N GLY A 73 13.41 10.20 -5.69
CA GLY A 73 13.48 10.41 -7.14
C GLY A 73 13.77 9.14 -7.95
N GLU A 74 14.09 8.02 -7.28
CA GLU A 74 14.25 6.71 -7.91
C GLU A 74 12.88 6.06 -8.15
N SER A 75 12.74 5.36 -9.28
CA SER A 75 11.55 4.53 -9.51
C SER A 75 11.61 3.27 -8.66
N GLY A 76 10.54 3.00 -7.92
CA GLY A 76 10.50 1.85 -7.02
C GLY A 76 9.23 1.80 -6.18
N ILE A 77 9.21 0.86 -5.25
CA ILE A 77 8.08 0.59 -4.37
C ILE A 77 8.38 1.21 -3.01
N VAL A 78 7.49 2.10 -2.56
CA VAL A 78 7.62 2.87 -1.32
C VAL A 78 6.54 2.46 -0.33
N GLY A 79 6.90 2.43 0.96
CA GLY A 79 5.98 2.19 2.06
C GLY A 79 5.74 3.47 2.87
N VAL A 80 4.49 3.77 3.17
CA VAL A 80 4.07 4.92 3.98
C VAL A 80 3.35 4.40 5.21
N ARG A 81 3.87 4.71 6.40
CA ARG A 81 3.26 4.30 7.67
C ARG A 81 2.74 5.51 8.44
N PRO A 82 1.45 5.87 8.26
CA PRO A 82 0.87 7.00 8.96
C PRO A 82 0.87 6.77 10.48
N THR A 83 0.92 7.86 11.23
CA THR A 83 0.87 7.83 12.70
C THR A 83 -0.55 7.89 13.26
N GLN A 84 -1.57 8.00 12.41
CA GLN A 84 -2.99 8.00 12.79
C GLN A 84 -3.52 6.56 12.93
N PRO A 85 -3.92 6.12 14.14
CA PRO A 85 -4.56 4.83 14.36
C PRO A 85 -5.85 4.68 13.56
N LEU A 86 -6.06 3.50 12.99
CA LEU A 86 -7.36 3.10 12.43
C LEU A 86 -8.26 2.53 13.51
N GLU A 87 -9.52 3.00 13.53
CA GLU A 87 -10.57 2.39 14.35
C GLU A 87 -11.00 1.02 13.78
N VAL A 88 -11.21 0.06 14.68
CA VAL A 88 -11.76 -1.26 14.31
C VAL A 88 -13.16 -1.09 13.71
N ASP A 89 -13.43 -1.87 12.67
CA ASP A 89 -14.66 -1.91 11.90
C ASP A 89 -15.05 -0.63 11.17
N ARG A 90 -14.11 0.31 11.03
CA ARG A 90 -14.29 1.52 10.21
C ARG A 90 -13.50 1.48 8.91
N VAL A 91 -14.18 1.83 7.82
CA VAL A 91 -13.59 2.01 6.50
C VAL A 91 -13.06 3.42 6.39
N HIS A 92 -11.76 3.56 6.13
CA HIS A 92 -11.14 4.84 5.83
C HIS A 92 -10.79 4.89 4.33
N ARG A 93 -10.94 6.06 3.71
CA ARG A 93 -10.38 6.31 2.38
C ARG A 93 -8.98 6.88 2.55
N TRP A 94 -8.03 6.40 1.77
CA TRP A 94 -6.68 6.98 1.71
C TRP A 94 -6.43 7.52 0.30
N ILE A 95 -5.58 8.55 0.22
CA ILE A 95 -5.15 9.18 -1.03
C ILE A 95 -3.64 9.33 -0.96
N PHE A 96 -2.95 8.98 -2.03
CA PHE A 96 -1.53 9.22 -2.21
C PHE A 96 -1.29 9.98 -3.51
N GLN A 97 -0.65 11.14 -3.41
CA GLN A 97 -0.50 12.10 -4.50
C GLN A 97 0.96 12.53 -4.65
N ILE A 98 1.51 12.50 -5.87
CA ILE A 98 2.81 13.09 -6.18
C ILE A 98 2.66 14.61 -6.27
N VAL A 99 3.50 15.37 -5.56
CA VAL A 99 3.47 16.84 -5.60
C VAL A 99 4.48 17.32 -6.64
N LEU A 100 3.99 17.84 -7.75
CA LEU A 100 4.82 18.41 -8.82
C LEU A 100 5.06 19.92 -8.62
N THR A 101 6.26 20.39 -8.92
CA THR A 101 6.53 21.83 -9.05
C THR A 101 6.01 22.31 -10.40
N GLY A 102 4.73 22.67 -10.48
CA GLY A 102 4.06 23.01 -11.74
C GLY A 102 2.65 23.56 -11.57
N GLU A 103 1.84 23.49 -12.63
CA GLU A 103 0.45 23.93 -12.57
C GLU A 103 -0.39 22.98 -11.68
N PRO A 104 -1.18 23.52 -10.72
CA PRO A 104 -2.06 22.73 -9.88
C PRO A 104 -3.04 21.88 -10.71
N GLY A 105 -3.25 20.62 -10.29
CA GLY A 105 -4.30 19.76 -10.85
C GLY A 105 -3.87 18.75 -11.91
N GLN A 106 -2.57 18.58 -12.14
CA GLN A 106 -2.00 17.50 -12.96
C GLN A 106 -1.21 16.46 -12.13
N ASP A 107 -1.27 16.58 -10.81
CA ASP A 107 -0.56 15.70 -9.88
C ASP A 107 -1.09 14.26 -9.98
N PRO A 108 -0.23 13.27 -10.31
CA PRO A 108 -0.60 11.87 -10.27
C PRO A 108 -1.07 11.47 -8.88
N ALA A 109 -2.26 10.87 -8.80
CA ALA A 109 -2.83 10.40 -7.54
C ALA A 109 -3.43 9.01 -7.68
N VAL A 110 -3.36 8.25 -6.59
CA VAL A 110 -4.06 6.97 -6.40
C VAL A 110 -4.81 7.00 -5.08
N GLU A 111 -5.89 6.25 -5.01
CA GLU A 111 -6.74 6.17 -3.82
C GLU A 111 -7.28 4.76 -3.63
N GLY A 112 -7.81 4.52 -2.44
CA GLY A 112 -8.52 3.29 -2.12
C GLY A 112 -9.05 3.31 -0.70
N PHE A 113 -9.48 2.14 -0.24
CA PHE A 113 -10.13 1.99 1.05
C PHE A 113 -9.40 0.98 1.91
N VAL A 114 -9.44 1.20 3.21
CA VAL A 114 -8.87 0.28 4.21
C VAL A 114 -9.87 0.11 5.35
N LYS A 115 -10.06 -1.13 5.79
CA LYS A 115 -10.84 -1.44 6.99
C LYS A 115 -9.99 -2.23 7.97
N ARG A 116 -9.84 -1.68 9.18
CA ARG A 116 -9.27 -2.45 10.30
C ARG A 116 -10.31 -3.43 10.81
N ILE A 117 -9.98 -4.71 10.87
CA ILE A 117 -10.84 -5.77 11.40
C ILE A 117 -10.24 -6.31 12.70
N GLN A 118 -11.10 -6.78 13.60
CA GLN A 118 -10.66 -7.55 14.75
C GLN A 118 -10.32 -8.98 14.29
N PRO A 119 -9.10 -9.50 14.53
CA PRO A 119 -8.79 -10.88 14.22
C PRO A 119 -9.67 -11.83 15.03
N ASP A 120 -10.26 -12.82 14.37
CA ASP A 120 -11.05 -13.85 15.03
C ASP A 120 -10.16 -14.91 15.73
N SER A 121 -10.78 -15.76 16.55
CA SER A 121 -10.05 -16.78 17.31
C SER A 121 -9.38 -17.86 16.45
N ALA A 122 -9.83 -18.07 15.21
CA ALA A 122 -9.21 -19.03 14.29
C ALA A 122 -7.95 -18.42 13.66
N LEU A 123 -8.04 -17.17 13.19
CA LEU A 123 -6.92 -16.40 12.67
C LEU A 123 -5.83 -16.27 13.73
N THR A 124 -6.17 -15.84 14.95
CA THR A 124 -5.20 -15.71 16.04
C THR A 124 -4.48 -17.04 16.33
N ARG A 125 -5.20 -18.17 16.37
CA ARG A 125 -4.57 -19.48 16.60
C ARG A 125 -3.62 -19.88 15.47
N GLN A 126 -3.99 -19.63 14.22
CA GLN A 126 -3.12 -19.93 13.07
C GLN A 126 -1.86 -19.05 13.07
N LEU A 127 -1.99 -17.77 13.40
CA LEU A 127 -0.84 -16.85 13.51
C LEU A 127 0.10 -17.24 14.65
N ILE A 128 -0.42 -17.71 15.79
CA ILE A 128 0.40 -18.22 16.91
C ILE A 128 1.12 -19.52 16.52
N ALA A 129 0.47 -20.38 15.74
CA ALA A 129 1.05 -21.65 15.30
C ALA A 129 2.09 -21.49 14.18
N ALA A 130 2.10 -20.37 13.46
CA ALA A 130 3.06 -20.09 12.41
C ALA A 130 4.47 -19.88 13.01
N THR A 131 5.40 -20.70 12.55
CA THR A 131 6.79 -20.76 13.01
C THR A 131 7.75 -19.97 12.13
N SER A 132 7.29 -19.54 10.96
CA SER A 132 8.06 -18.71 10.03
C SER A 132 7.25 -17.51 9.51
N PRO A 133 7.92 -16.43 9.10
CA PRO A 133 7.25 -15.30 8.45
C PRO A 133 6.48 -15.70 7.17
N GLN A 134 6.99 -16.64 6.38
CA GLN A 134 6.28 -17.15 5.20
C GLN A 134 4.97 -17.88 5.55
N GLU A 135 4.94 -18.61 6.67
CA GLU A 135 3.70 -19.23 7.16
C GLU A 135 2.67 -18.16 7.56
N ARG A 136 3.10 -17.08 8.21
CA ARG A 136 2.23 -15.96 8.56
C ARG A 136 1.66 -15.26 7.34
N VAL A 137 2.48 -15.01 6.31
CA VAL A 137 2.03 -14.48 5.00
C VAL A 137 0.93 -15.36 4.41
N ARG A 138 1.11 -16.68 4.39
CA ARG A 138 0.10 -17.63 3.89
C ARG A 138 -1.19 -17.58 4.71
N VAL A 139 -1.08 -17.47 6.04
CA VAL A 139 -2.25 -17.31 6.91
C VAL A 139 -3.00 -16.03 6.55
N TYR A 140 -2.34 -14.88 6.48
CA TYR A 140 -2.99 -13.62 6.10
C TYR A 140 -3.64 -13.69 4.71
N ALA A 141 -2.94 -14.22 3.71
CA ALA A 141 -3.47 -14.39 2.36
C ALA A 141 -4.73 -15.26 2.34
N ASN A 142 -4.77 -16.37 3.09
CA ASN A 142 -5.93 -17.25 3.20
C ASN A 142 -7.16 -16.57 3.83
N TYR A 143 -6.95 -15.55 4.68
CA TYR A 143 -8.02 -14.76 5.30
C TYR A 143 -8.37 -13.50 4.48
N GLY A 144 -7.77 -13.30 3.29
CA GLY A 144 -7.98 -12.10 2.48
C GLY A 144 -7.37 -10.83 3.10
N ILE A 145 -6.47 -10.98 4.07
CA ILE A 145 -5.80 -9.89 4.77
C ILE A 145 -4.54 -9.52 3.98
N TRP A 146 -4.78 -8.95 2.80
CA TRP A 146 -3.73 -8.66 1.82
C TRP A 146 -2.65 -7.73 2.35
N HIS A 147 -3.06 -6.75 3.15
CA HIS A 147 -2.22 -5.66 3.62
C HIS A 147 -1.07 -6.18 4.49
N GLU A 148 -1.36 -7.13 5.39
CA GLU A 148 -0.39 -7.81 6.24
C GLU A 148 0.47 -8.78 5.44
N ALA A 149 -0.10 -9.54 4.52
CA ALA A 149 0.67 -10.45 3.66
C ALA A 149 1.73 -9.68 2.85
N LEU A 150 1.33 -8.56 2.24
CA LEU A 150 2.22 -7.67 1.48
C LEU A 150 3.30 -7.05 2.38
N THR A 151 2.90 -6.49 3.52
CA THR A 151 3.82 -5.79 4.43
C THR A 151 4.84 -6.75 5.05
N GLU A 152 4.41 -7.97 5.39
CA GLU A 152 5.31 -8.98 5.95
C GLU A 152 6.33 -9.45 4.89
N LEU A 153 5.91 -9.68 3.63
CA LEU A 153 6.85 -9.97 2.53
C LEU A 153 7.79 -8.82 2.20
N ALA A 154 7.30 -7.57 2.16
CA ALA A 154 8.14 -6.40 1.88
C ALA A 154 9.22 -6.22 2.96
N THR A 155 8.85 -6.37 4.24
CA THR A 155 9.79 -6.29 5.37
C THR A 155 10.85 -7.37 5.29
N LEU A 156 10.43 -8.60 4.97
CA LEU A 156 11.33 -9.73 4.77
C LEU A 156 12.33 -9.47 3.63
N HIS A 157 11.84 -9.01 2.49
CA HIS A 157 12.66 -8.69 1.32
C HIS A 157 13.71 -7.61 1.64
N LEU A 158 13.32 -6.56 2.36
CA LEU A 158 14.25 -5.49 2.80
C LEU A 158 15.30 -5.98 3.80
N SER A 159 14.95 -6.93 4.67
CA SER A 159 15.83 -7.40 5.74
C SER A 159 16.82 -8.50 5.32
N SER A 160 16.46 -9.35 4.35
CA SER A 160 17.25 -10.54 3.97
C SER A 160 16.90 -10.99 2.55
N PRO A 161 17.27 -10.20 1.52
CA PRO A 161 16.92 -10.49 0.14
C PRO A 161 17.47 -11.85 -0.30
N ASN A 162 16.58 -12.72 -0.79
CA ASN A 162 16.94 -14.00 -1.38
C ASN A 162 15.96 -14.37 -2.51
N SER A 163 16.33 -15.33 -3.35
CA SER A 163 15.55 -15.69 -4.54
C SER A 163 14.17 -16.27 -4.22
N ALA A 164 14.02 -16.98 -3.09
CA ALA A 164 12.72 -17.50 -2.66
C ALA A 164 11.76 -16.36 -2.26
N MET A 165 12.26 -15.37 -1.51
CA MET A 165 11.47 -14.19 -1.16
C MET A 165 11.07 -13.36 -2.37
N GLN A 166 11.95 -13.21 -3.37
CA GLN A 166 11.60 -12.54 -4.62
C GLN A 166 10.49 -13.29 -5.37
N ALA A 167 10.52 -14.63 -5.35
CA ALA A 167 9.47 -15.45 -5.96
C ALA A 167 8.13 -15.32 -5.22
N ASP A 168 8.14 -15.32 -3.89
CA ASP A 168 6.94 -15.10 -3.07
C ASP A 168 6.35 -13.69 -3.30
N TRP A 169 7.21 -12.66 -3.34
CA TRP A 169 6.84 -11.28 -3.65
C TRP A 169 6.19 -11.15 -5.03
N ALA A 170 6.84 -11.70 -6.06
CA ALA A 170 6.32 -11.67 -7.42
C ALA A 170 5.00 -12.44 -7.56
N SER A 171 4.89 -13.61 -6.91
CA SER A 171 3.66 -14.42 -6.92
C SER A 171 2.50 -13.70 -6.24
N LEU A 172 2.77 -12.99 -5.13
CA LEU A 172 1.79 -12.17 -4.46
C LEU A 172 1.31 -11.07 -5.43
N LEU A 173 2.20 -10.22 -5.93
CA LEU A 173 1.81 -9.13 -6.84
C LEU A 173 1.10 -9.63 -8.11
N GLU A 174 1.54 -10.75 -8.70
CA GLU A 174 0.88 -11.36 -9.86
C GLU A 174 -0.58 -11.73 -9.57
N SER A 175 -0.87 -12.27 -8.38
CA SER A 175 -2.23 -12.72 -8.02
C SER A 175 -3.27 -11.59 -7.98
N VAL A 176 -2.83 -10.33 -7.97
CA VAL A 176 -3.68 -9.12 -8.04
C VAL A 176 -3.40 -8.28 -9.29
N GLY A 177 -2.73 -8.83 -10.31
CA GLY A 177 -2.48 -8.14 -11.57
C GLY A 177 -1.31 -7.13 -11.55
N LEU A 178 -0.50 -7.14 -10.50
CA LEU A 178 0.64 -6.23 -10.28
C LEU A 178 2.00 -6.85 -10.65
N GLY A 179 2.03 -7.96 -11.39
CA GLY A 179 3.27 -8.65 -11.77
C GLY A 179 4.28 -7.78 -12.51
N ALA A 180 3.81 -6.81 -13.30
CA ALA A 180 4.65 -5.88 -14.05
C ALA A 180 5.56 -5.01 -13.17
N ILE A 181 5.18 -4.77 -11.91
CA ILE A 181 5.97 -3.96 -10.96
C ILE A 181 6.80 -4.81 -9.98
N ALA A 182 6.70 -6.14 -10.03
CA ALA A 182 7.32 -7.03 -9.04
C ALA A 182 8.86 -7.02 -9.04
N ASN A 183 9.49 -6.60 -10.14
CA ASN A 183 10.95 -6.53 -10.27
C ASN A 183 11.53 -5.15 -9.96
N PHE A 184 10.70 -4.17 -9.61
CA PHE A 184 11.17 -2.86 -9.16
C PHE A 184 11.68 -2.94 -7.72
N PRO A 185 12.68 -2.13 -7.35
CA PRO A 185 13.26 -2.17 -6.02
C PRO A 185 12.25 -1.71 -4.96
N LEU A 186 12.26 -2.37 -3.82
CA LEU A 186 11.69 -1.83 -2.58
C LEU A 186 12.64 -0.76 -2.05
N LEU A 187 12.15 0.47 -1.93
CA LEU A 187 12.96 1.60 -1.50
C LEU A 187 12.82 1.78 0.01
N ASN A 188 13.96 1.92 0.70
CA ASN A 188 14.01 2.32 2.12
C ASN A 188 13.83 3.84 2.32
N CYS A 189 13.51 4.57 1.25
CA CYS A 189 13.29 6.00 1.34
C CYS A 189 11.92 6.28 1.99
N CYS A 190 11.75 7.53 2.43
CA CYS A 190 10.56 8.10 3.06
C CYS A 190 10.57 8.07 4.60
N THR A 191 11.26 9.03 5.22
CA THR A 191 10.85 9.49 6.56
C THR A 191 9.59 10.33 6.40
N SER A 192 8.50 9.85 6.97
CA SER A 192 7.24 10.58 6.95
C SER A 192 7.27 11.70 8.01
N GLN A 193 6.81 12.90 7.64
CA GLN A 193 6.72 14.03 8.58
C GLN A 193 5.27 14.55 8.61
N PRO A 194 4.63 14.59 9.80
CA PRO A 194 3.31 15.18 9.93
C PRO A 194 3.34 16.66 9.52
N ILE A 195 2.37 17.10 8.73
CA ILE A 195 2.21 18.53 8.42
C ILE A 195 1.49 19.17 9.61
N SER A 196 2.17 20.06 10.34
CA SER A 196 1.55 20.87 11.38
C SER A 196 0.70 21.97 10.73
N ASN A 197 -0.61 21.94 10.98
CA ASN A 197 -1.52 23.06 10.67
C ASN A 197 -1.34 24.22 11.65
#